data_AF-A0A1F2R1N6-F1
#
_entry.id   AF-A0A1F2R1N6-F1
#
_cell.length_a   1.000
_cell.length_b   1.000
_cell.length_c   1.000
_cell.angle_alpha   90.00
_cell.angle_beta   90.00
_cell.angle_gamma   90.00
#
_symmetry.space_group_name_H-M   'P 1'
#
loop_
_entity.id
_entity.type
_entity.pdbx_description
1 polymer ?
#
loop_
_entity_poly.entity_id
_entity_poly.type
_entity_poly.pdbx_seq_one_letter_code
_entity_poly.pdbx_strand_id
1 'polypeptide(L)' 'MGCAVNGPGEARTAHLGVACGRGNGVIYRDGVAVRRVSEEQIVPELVKELEDYVTQLRHNAVAAGPSSD' A
#
# COMPACT_ATOMS: atom_id res chain seq x y z
N MET A 1 -2.53 10.35 -2.71
CA MET A 1 -1.92 11.69 -2.99
C MET A 1 -2.26 12.10 -4.42
N GLY A 2 -2.64 13.37 -4.64
CA GLY A 2 -3.37 13.81 -5.85
C GLY A 2 -2.54 14.30 -7.04
N CYS A 3 -1.22 14.10 -7.09
CA CYS A 3 -0.36 14.59 -8.17
C CYS A 3 0.63 13.52 -8.64
N ALA A 4 0.74 13.31 -9.97
CA ALA A 4 1.67 12.34 -10.56
C ALA A 4 3.15 12.67 -10.32
N VAL A 5 3.46 13.94 -9.99
CA VAL A 5 4.84 14.42 -9.79
C VAL A 5 5.34 14.06 -8.39
N ASN A 6 4.62 14.48 -7.34
CA ASN A 6 5.04 14.27 -5.94
C ASN A 6 4.43 13.01 -5.31
N GLY A 7 3.29 12.55 -5.84
CA GLY A 7 2.57 11.40 -5.31
C GLY A 7 3.39 10.11 -5.25
N PRO A 8 4.25 9.78 -6.23
CA PRO A 8 5.12 8.62 -6.14
C PRO A 8 6.15 8.71 -5.00
N GLY A 9 6.71 9.89 -4.74
CA GLY A 9 7.68 10.08 -3.65
C GLY A 9 7.02 9.88 -2.28
N GLU A 10 5.87 10.51 -2.09
CA GLU A 10 5.07 10.43 -0.85
C GLU A 10 4.49 9.03 -0.63
N ALA A 11 4.02 8.36 -1.69
CA ALA A 11 3.46 7.01 -1.58
C ALA A 11 4.53 5.97 -1.20
N ARG A 12 5.80 6.20 -1.56
CA ARG A 12 6.89 5.28 -1.23
C ARG A 12 7.34 5.33 0.22
N THR A 13 7.08 6.43 0.93
CA THR A 13 7.44 6.56 2.35
C THR A 13 6.42 5.92 3.30
N ALA A 14 5.26 5.50 2.77
CA ALA A 14 4.25 4.81 3.55
C ALA A 14 4.39 3.28 3.41
N HIS A 15 3.94 2.55 4.43
CA HIS A 15 3.77 1.09 4.32
C HIS A 15 2.78 0.73 3.21
N LEU A 16 1.73 1.55 3.05
CA LEU A 16 0.76 1.48 1.97
C LEU A 16 0.48 2.89 1.48
N GLY A 17 0.57 3.09 0.17
CA GLY A 17 0.36 4.39 -0.46
C GLY A 17 -0.28 4.27 -1.83
N VAL A 18 -0.91 5.35 -2.29
CA VAL A 18 -1.41 5.47 -3.67
C VAL A 18 -1.04 6.81 -4.26
N ALA A 19 -0.43 6.77 -5.44
CA ALA A 19 -0.16 7.93 -6.27
C ALA A 19 -1.20 8.00 -7.40
N CYS A 20 -2.03 9.05 -7.39
CA CYS A 20 -3.07 9.22 -8.40
C CYS A 20 -2.54 10.03 -9.59
N GLY A 21 -2.92 9.59 -10.79
CA GLY A 21 -2.75 10.30 -12.04
C GLY A 21 -4.11 10.48 -12.73
N ARG A 22 -4.12 11.02 -13.94
CA ARG A 22 -5.36 11.26 -14.68
C ARG A 22 -6.03 9.94 -15.06
N GLY A 23 -7.17 9.61 -14.44
CA GLY A 23 -7.95 8.39 -14.70
C GLY A 23 -7.33 7.10 -14.18
N ASN A 24 -6.27 7.15 -13.36
CA ASN A 24 -5.63 5.95 -12.83
C ASN A 24 -4.87 6.23 -11.52
N GLY A 25 -4.51 5.18 -10.81
CA GLY A 25 -3.63 5.24 -9.64
C GLY A 25 -2.61 4.11 -9.64
N VAL A 26 -1.48 4.32 -8.97
CA VAL A 26 -0.49 3.28 -8.69
C VAL A 26 -0.43 3.06 -7.19
N ILE A 27 -0.68 1.83 -6.76
CA ILE A 27 -0.60 1.39 -5.37
C ILE A 27 0.83 0.99 -5.07
N TYR A 28 1.32 1.41 -3.91
CA TYR A 28 2.64 1.13 -3.37
C TYR A 28 2.49 0.39 -2.04
N ARG A 29 3.37 -0.59 -1.81
CA ARG A 29 3.58 -1.25 -0.52
C ARG A 29 5.06 -1.18 -0.17
N ASP A 30 5.38 -0.65 1.01
CA ASP A 30 6.74 -0.50 1.53
C ASP A 30 7.73 0.08 0.51
N GLY A 31 7.33 1.16 -0.18
CA GLY A 31 8.17 1.79 -1.19
C GLY A 31 8.16 1.16 -2.59
N VAL A 32 7.52 0.01 -2.76
CA VAL A 32 7.47 -0.74 -4.02
C VAL A 32 6.12 -0.60 -4.70
N ALA A 33 6.11 -0.31 -6.00
CA ALA A 33 4.88 -0.26 -6.78
C ALA A 33 4.32 -1.69 -6.97
N VAL A 34 3.09 -1.92 -6.53
CA VAL A 34 2.44 -3.24 -6.58
C VAL A 34 1.61 -3.39 -7.85
N ARG A 35 0.72 -2.41 -8.11
CA ARG A 35 -0.21 -2.47 -9.24
C ARG A 35 -0.67 -1.07 -9.68
N ARG A 36 -1.01 -0.95 -10.96
CA ARG A 36 -1.73 0.22 -11.50
C ARG A 36 -3.20 -0.16 -11.69
N VAL A 37 -4.09 0.73 -11.31
CA VAL A 37 -5.54 0.53 -11.31
C VAL A 37 -6.24 1.72 -11.97
N SER A 38 -7.43 1.52 -12.52
CA SER A 38 -8.28 2.62 -12.97
C SER A 38 -8.82 3.41 -11.77
N GLU A 39 -9.28 4.64 -12.01
CA GLU A 39 -9.73 5.55 -10.95
C GLU A 39 -10.81 4.93 -10.06
N GLU A 40 -11.80 4.28 -10.66
CA GLU A 40 -12.89 3.59 -9.97
C GLU A 40 -12.42 2.38 -9.15
N GLN A 41 -11.24 1.84 -9.43
CA GLN A 41 -10.64 0.71 -8.71
C GLN A 41 -9.65 1.14 -7.62
N ILE A 42 -9.30 2.43 -7.52
CA ILE A 42 -8.30 2.92 -6.54
C ILE A 42 -8.68 2.53 -5.11
N VAL A 43 -9.91 2.85 -4.69
CA VAL A 43 -10.38 2.59 -3.32
C VAL A 43 -10.50 1.09 -3.03
N PRO A 44 -11.24 0.28 -3.82
CA PRO A 44 -11.42 -1.14 -3.51
C PRO A 44 -10.09 -1.90 -3.50
N GLU A 45 -9.18 -1.62 -4.43
CA GLU A 45 -7.88 -2.30 -4.47
C GLU A 45 -6.95 -1.85 -3.34
N LEU A 46 -6.98 -0.57 -2.93
CA LEU A 46 -6.20 -0.11 -1.79
C LEU A 46 -6.68 -0.73 -0.46
N VAL A 47 -8.00 -0.85 -0.28
CA VAL A 47 -8.58 -1.50 0.91
C VAL A 47 -8.20 -2.98 0.95
N LYS A 48 -8.32 -3.68 -0.18
CA LYS A 48 -7.87 -5.07 -0.28
C LYS A 48 -6.39 -5.23 0.08
N GLU A 49 -5.53 -4.36 -0.46
CA GLU A 49 -4.10 -4.40 -0.17
C GLU A 49 -3.78 -4.11 1.32
N LEU A 50 -4.62 -3.30 1.99
CA LEU A 50 -4.56 -3.04 3.43
C LEU A 50 -4.96 -4.26 4.25
N GLU A 51 -6.05 -4.93 3.89
CA GLU A 51 -6.51 -6.15 4.55
C GLU A 51 -5.46 -7.27 4.46
N ASP A 52 -4.88 -7.45 3.28
CA ASP A 52 -3.78 -8.39 3.04
C ASP A 52 -2.56 -8.04 3.91
N TYR A 53 -2.20 -6.75 3.97
CA TYR A 53 -1.05 -6.28 4.74
C TYR A 53 -1.24 -6.52 6.25
N VAL A 54 -2.41 -6.16 6.80
CA VAL A 54 -2.73 -6.39 8.22
C VAL A 54 -2.75 -7.88 8.55
N THR A 55 -3.27 -8.71 7.64
CA THR A 55 -3.28 -10.17 7.80
C THR A 55 -1.85 -10.72 7.86
N GLN A 56 -0.96 -10.28 6.97
CA GLN A 56 0.45 -10.66 6.99
C GLN A 56 1.16 -10.21 8.27
N LEU A 57 0.94 -8.97 8.73
CA LEU A 57 1.51 -8.48 9.99
C LEU A 57 1.08 -9.33 11.18
N ARG A 58 -0.20 -9.72 11.25
CA ARG A 58 -0.72 -10.59 12.31
C ARG A 58 -0.08 -11.98 12.27
N HIS A 59 0.04 -12.58 11.09
CA HIS A 59 0.70 -13.88 10.94
C HIS A 59 2.17 -13.82 11.36
N ASN A 60 2.88 -12.77 10.96
CA ASN A 60 4.30 -12.59 11.29
C ASN A 60 4.50 -12.33 12.79
N ALA A 61 3.62 -11.55 13.44
CA ALA A 61 3.68 -11.30 14.87
C ALA A 61 3.43 -12.58 15.70
N VAL A 62 2.52 -13.45 15.25
CA VAL A 62 2.26 -14.74 15.90
C VAL A 62 3.44 -15.70 15.68
N ALA A 63 4.07 -15.69 14.50
CA ALA A 63 5.23 -16.52 14.21
C ALA A 63 6.50 -16.10 14.96
N ALA A 64 6.63 -14.82 15.33
CA ALA A 64 7.81 -14.31 16.04
C ALA A 64 7.87 -14.73 17.52
N GLY A 65 6.75 -15.15 18.13
CA GLY A 65 6.68 -15.48 19.56
C GLY A 65 7.04 -14.28 20.48
N PRO A 66 6.79 -14.37 21.80
CA PRO A 66 7.34 -13.37 22.72
C PRO A 66 8.86 -13.51 22.72
N SER A 67 9.56 -12.45 22.27
CA SER A 67 11.00 -12.33 22.45
C SER A 67 11.30 -12.48 23.94
N SER A 68 12.01 -13.55 24.30
CA SER A 68 12.50 -13.77 25.65
C SER A 68 13.82 -13.02 25.80
N ASP A 69 13.70 -11.72 26.06
CA ASP A 69 14.77 -10.92 26.68
C ASP A 69 14.46 -10.73 28.17
#